data_AF-A0A3B8W5I6-F1
#
_entry.id   AF-A0A3B8W5I6-F1
#
_cell.length_a   1.000
_cell.length_b   1.000
_cell.length_c   1.000
_cell.angle_alpha   90.00
_cell.angle_beta   90.00
_cell.angle_gamma   90.00
#
_symmetry.space_group_name_H-M   'P 1'
#
loop_
_entity.id
_entity.type
_entity.pdbx_description
1 polymer ?
#
loop_
_entity_poly.entity_id
_entity_poly.type
_entity_poly.pdbx_seq_one_letter_code
_entity_poly.pdbx_strand_id
1 'polypeptide(L)'
;MIEKTVTLDDISLIDFLGVENRNINELALAFPKSKIISRGNEIVVKGDSGEVIQIADVLAALIDHFHQFGRVTSENVRGYIAQERQEFIPEDAPEGLLLYGTRGNPIKAKTVNQQKLVQAVKDNDLVFALGPAGTGKTYISVAMAVRALKNKQVKKIIITRPAVEAGENLGFLPGDLKEKIDPYLRPIYDALGDMIAHEKLKYFMEREIVEIAPLAYMRGRTLNN
;
A
#
# COMPACT_ATOMS: atom_id res chain seq x y z
N MET A 1 -17.64 -12.67 -6.75
CA MET A 1 -16.63 -13.60 -7.30
C MET A 1 -16.05 -12.96 -8.54
N ILE A 2 -14.75 -12.68 -8.55
CA ILE A 2 -14.04 -12.09 -9.69
C ILE A 2 -13.08 -13.11 -10.30
N GLU A 3 -12.72 -12.87 -11.56
CA GLU A 3 -11.81 -13.70 -12.34
C GLU A 3 -10.70 -12.81 -12.92
N LYS A 4 -9.45 -13.27 -12.81
CA LYS A 4 -8.28 -12.59 -13.37
C LYS A 4 -7.38 -13.62 -14.04
N THR A 5 -6.94 -13.31 -15.25
CA THR A 5 -6.01 -14.14 -16.02
C THR A 5 -4.64 -13.46 -16.03
N VAL A 6 -3.60 -14.24 -15.76
CA VAL A 6 -2.19 -13.82 -15.84
C VAL A 6 -1.52 -14.67 -16.91
N THR A 7 -0.92 -14.02 -17.90
CA THR A 7 -0.21 -14.70 -19.00
C THR A 7 1.29 -14.76 -18.71
N LEU A 8 1.89 -15.89 -19.00
CA LEU A 8 3.32 -16.20 -18.83
C LEU A 8 4.03 -16.11 -20.18
N ASP A 9 4.11 -14.91 -20.74
CA ASP A 9 4.82 -14.66 -21.99
C ASP A 9 6.34 -14.69 -21.76
N ASP A 10 7.10 -15.29 -22.68
CA ASP A 10 8.57 -15.41 -22.62
C ASP A 10 9.13 -16.13 -21.37
N ILE A 11 8.32 -16.95 -20.71
CA ILE A 11 8.67 -17.69 -19.49
C ILE A 11 8.73 -19.19 -19.75
N SER A 12 9.78 -19.85 -19.28
CA SER A 12 9.85 -21.32 -19.23
C SER A 12 8.85 -21.85 -18.20
N LEU A 13 7.79 -22.50 -18.68
CA LEU A 13 6.73 -23.05 -17.82
C LEU A 13 7.27 -24.05 -16.80
N ILE A 14 8.29 -24.83 -17.16
CA ILE A 14 8.88 -25.83 -16.26
C ILE A 14 9.60 -25.12 -15.10
N ASP A 15 10.38 -24.09 -15.41
CA ASP A 15 11.18 -23.36 -14.42
C ASP A 15 10.34 -22.41 -13.55
N PHE A 16 9.16 -22.00 -14.04
CA PHE A 16 8.22 -21.15 -13.31
C PHE A 16 7.20 -21.95 -12.48
N LEU A 17 6.50 -22.92 -13.09
CA LEU A 17 5.47 -23.72 -12.42
C LEU A 17 6.07 -24.78 -11.48
N GLY A 18 7.29 -25.22 -11.78
CA GLY A 18 7.97 -26.31 -11.10
C GLY A 18 7.42 -27.68 -11.51
N VAL A 19 8.15 -28.73 -11.10
CA VAL A 19 7.75 -30.14 -11.33
C VAL A 19 6.34 -30.36 -10.77
N GLU A 20 5.45 -30.96 -11.58
CA GLU A 20 4.04 -31.22 -11.22
C GLU A 20 3.26 -29.97 -10.75
N ASN A 21 3.60 -28.79 -11.28
CA ASN A 21 3.01 -27.50 -10.88
C ASN A 21 3.17 -27.18 -9.39
N ARG A 22 4.23 -27.68 -8.75
CA ARG A 22 4.46 -27.52 -7.30
C ARG A 22 4.37 -26.07 -6.83
N ASN A 23 4.85 -25.09 -7.61
CA ASN A 23 4.81 -23.69 -7.21
C ASN A 23 3.39 -23.12 -7.21
N ILE A 24 2.55 -23.52 -8.18
CA ILE A 24 1.14 -23.12 -8.22
C ILE A 24 0.34 -23.83 -7.13
N ASN A 25 0.65 -25.10 -6.85
CA ASN A 25 0.01 -25.83 -5.76
C ASN A 25 0.34 -25.20 -4.40
N GLU A 26 1.59 -24.78 -4.18
CA GLU A 26 2.00 -24.04 -2.97
C GLU A 26 1.22 -22.72 -2.83
N LEU A 27 1.06 -21.98 -3.94
CA LEU A 27 0.26 -20.76 -3.96
C LEU A 27 -1.22 -21.03 -3.66
N ALA A 28 -1.81 -22.08 -4.25
CA ALA A 28 -3.19 -22.47 -4.00
C ALA A 28 -3.44 -22.89 -2.55
N LEU A 29 -2.49 -23.58 -1.91
CA LEU A 29 -2.56 -23.93 -0.49
C LEU A 29 -2.59 -22.69 0.42
N ALA A 30 -1.93 -21.60 0.02
CA ALA A 30 -1.95 -20.36 0.77
C ALA A 30 -3.26 -19.56 0.60
N PHE A 31 -4.04 -19.79 -0.45
CA PHE A 31 -5.28 -19.06 -0.71
C PHE A 31 -6.45 -20.03 -0.92
N PRO A 32 -6.89 -20.75 0.14
CA PRO A 32 -7.83 -21.87 0.01
C PRO A 32 -9.25 -21.47 -0.40
N LYS A 33 -9.61 -20.17 -0.31
CA LYS A 33 -10.92 -19.68 -0.77
C LYS A 33 -10.92 -19.31 -2.26
N SER A 34 -9.75 -19.30 -2.90
CA SER A 34 -9.57 -19.00 -4.30
C SER A 34 -9.20 -20.25 -5.09
N LYS A 35 -9.60 -20.28 -6.35
CA LYS A 35 -9.27 -21.34 -7.31
C LYS A 35 -8.22 -20.82 -8.30
N ILE A 36 -7.05 -21.44 -8.30
CA ILE A 36 -5.94 -21.13 -9.20
C ILE A 36 -5.80 -22.28 -10.20
N ILE A 37 -5.86 -21.97 -11.50
CA ILE A 37 -5.84 -22.96 -12.58
C ILE A 37 -4.76 -22.56 -13.57
N SER A 38 -3.77 -23.43 -13.77
CA SER A 38 -2.77 -23.27 -14.83
C SER A 38 -3.19 -24.04 -16.08
N ARG A 39 -3.18 -23.40 -17.25
CA ARG A 39 -3.47 -23.98 -18.57
C ARG A 39 -2.56 -23.36 -19.62
N GLY A 40 -1.62 -24.14 -20.16
CA GLY A 40 -0.66 -23.62 -21.13
C GLY A 40 0.21 -22.52 -20.50
N ASN A 41 0.22 -21.34 -21.13
CA ASN A 41 0.89 -20.14 -20.62
C ASN A 41 -0.05 -19.23 -19.81
N GLU A 42 -1.27 -19.65 -19.48
CA GLU A 42 -2.21 -18.84 -18.71
C GLU A 42 -2.43 -19.40 -17.31
N ILE A 43 -2.46 -18.51 -16.31
CA ILE A 43 -2.89 -18.78 -14.94
C ILE A 43 -4.18 -18.00 -14.70
N VAL A 44 -5.28 -18.74 -14.49
CA VAL A 44 -6.60 -18.17 -14.18
C VAL A 44 -6.85 -18.26 -12.68
N VAL A 45 -7.17 -17.13 -12.07
CA VAL A 45 -7.47 -17.00 -10.64
C VAL A 45 -8.93 -16.58 -10.47
N LYS A 46 -9.70 -17.35 -9.68
CA LYS A 46 -11.10 -17.06 -9.37
C LYS A 46 -11.33 -17.06 -7.86
N GLY A 47 -12.02 -16.07 -7.33
CA GLY A 47 -12.28 -15.97 -5.89
C GLY A 47 -12.90 -14.66 -5.45
N ASP A 48 -12.73 -14.36 -4.16
CA ASP A 48 -13.05 -13.05 -3.59
C ASP A 48 -12.05 -11.99 -4.04
N SER A 49 -12.49 -10.74 -4.13
CA SER A 49 -11.68 -9.66 -4.69
C SER A 49 -10.33 -9.48 -3.99
N GLY A 50 -10.32 -9.57 -2.66
CA GLY A 50 -9.11 -9.41 -1.85
C GLY A 50 -8.07 -10.50 -2.09
N GLU A 51 -8.47 -11.77 -2.17
CA GLU A 51 -7.53 -12.87 -2.45
C GLU A 51 -7.06 -12.86 -3.90
N VAL A 52 -7.95 -12.59 -4.85
CA VAL A 52 -7.57 -12.54 -6.29
C VAL A 52 -6.55 -11.43 -6.55
N ILE A 53 -6.67 -10.27 -5.89
CA ILE A 53 -5.68 -9.20 -5.96
C ILE A 53 -4.33 -9.67 -5.39
N GLN A 54 -4.31 -10.24 -4.18
CA GLN A 54 -3.09 -10.73 -3.55
C GLN A 54 -2.39 -11.82 -4.38
N ILE A 55 -3.14 -12.79 -4.90
CA ILE A 55 -2.60 -13.86 -5.74
C ILE A 55 -1.97 -13.27 -7.00
N ALA A 56 -2.65 -12.31 -7.64
CA ALA A 56 -2.12 -11.68 -8.84
C ALA A 56 -0.85 -10.87 -8.57
N ASP A 57 -0.74 -10.21 -7.42
CA ASP A 57 0.45 -9.46 -7.02
C ASP A 57 1.62 -10.41 -6.71
N VAL A 58 1.37 -11.53 -6.03
CA VAL A 58 2.38 -12.58 -5.85
C VAL A 58 2.82 -13.15 -7.20
N LEU A 59 1.91 -13.43 -8.13
CA LEU A 59 2.25 -13.91 -9.46
C LEU A 59 3.10 -12.90 -10.25
N ALA A 60 2.76 -11.61 -10.20
CA ALA A 60 3.55 -10.56 -10.83
C ALA A 60 4.97 -10.49 -10.24
N ALA A 61 5.10 -10.54 -8.91
CA ALA A 61 6.41 -10.54 -8.25
C ALA A 61 7.24 -11.79 -8.59
N LEU A 62 6.59 -12.95 -8.74
CA LEU A 62 7.25 -14.19 -9.18
C LEU A 62 7.68 -14.13 -10.65
N ILE A 63 6.91 -13.46 -11.52
CA ILE A 63 7.29 -13.22 -12.92
C ILE A 63 8.53 -12.31 -12.98
N ASP A 64 8.55 -11.22 -12.22
CA ASP A 64 9.71 -10.34 -12.13
C ASP A 64 10.94 -11.08 -11.58
N HIS A 65 10.75 -11.92 -10.56
CA HIS A 65 11.79 -12.80 -10.03
C HIS A 65 12.34 -13.74 -11.11
N PHE A 66 11.45 -14.36 -11.90
CA PHE A 66 11.85 -15.24 -12.99
C PHE A 66 12.69 -14.51 -14.03
N HIS A 67 12.29 -13.31 -14.45
CA HIS A 67 13.08 -12.52 -15.40
C HIS A 67 14.46 -12.15 -14.86
N GLN A 68 14.61 -11.99 -13.54
CA GLN A 68 15.88 -11.66 -12.91
C GLN A 68 16.79 -12.88 -12.69
N PHE A 69 16.23 -14.04 -12.35
CA PHE A 69 17.00 -15.20 -11.85
C PHE A 69 16.84 -16.49 -12.69
N GLY A 70 15.93 -16.51 -13.66
CA GLY A 70 15.68 -17.60 -14.61
C GLY A 70 14.96 -18.82 -14.04
N ARG A 71 14.55 -18.79 -12.76
CA ARG A 71 13.78 -19.89 -12.12
C ARG A 71 13.01 -19.41 -10.91
N VAL A 72 11.93 -20.12 -10.56
CA VAL A 72 11.16 -19.91 -9.34
C VAL A 72 11.17 -21.18 -8.50
N THR A 73 11.54 -21.07 -7.22
CA THR A 73 11.49 -22.19 -6.26
C THR A 73 10.30 -22.02 -5.31
N SER A 74 9.87 -23.11 -4.67
CA SER A 74 8.81 -23.07 -3.67
C SER A 74 9.17 -22.21 -2.45
N GLU A 75 10.46 -22.03 -2.16
CA GLU A 75 10.92 -21.10 -1.12
C GLU A 75 10.72 -19.64 -1.53
N ASN A 76 10.96 -19.30 -2.80
CA ASN A 76 10.61 -17.98 -3.33
C ASN A 76 9.10 -17.75 -3.24
N VAL A 77 8.28 -18.71 -3.66
CA VAL A 77 6.81 -18.63 -3.56
C VAL A 77 6.36 -18.33 -2.13
N ARG A 78 6.84 -19.10 -1.14
CA ARG A 78 6.54 -18.84 0.28
C ARG A 78 6.99 -17.46 0.75
N GLY A 79 8.17 -17.02 0.31
CA GLY A 79 8.70 -15.69 0.63
C GLY A 79 7.79 -14.56 0.12
N TYR A 80 7.41 -14.60 -1.15
CA TYR A 80 6.52 -13.59 -1.75
C TYR A 80 5.11 -13.63 -1.15
N ILE A 81 4.57 -14.82 -0.84
CA ILE A 81 3.28 -14.93 -0.12
C ILE A 81 3.37 -14.30 1.27
N ALA A 82 4.45 -14.58 2.01
CA ALA A 82 4.64 -14.03 3.35
C ALA A 82 4.75 -12.50 3.32
N GLN A 83 5.47 -11.96 2.33
CA GLN A 83 5.57 -10.52 2.11
C GLN A 83 4.20 -9.91 1.79
N GLU A 84 3.46 -10.48 0.84
CA GLU A 84 2.14 -9.95 0.45
C GLU A 84 1.16 -9.96 1.62
N ARG A 85 1.13 -11.04 2.41
CA ARG A 85 0.27 -11.14 3.61
C ARG A 85 0.63 -10.14 4.71
N GLN A 86 1.89 -9.70 4.79
CA GLN A 86 2.27 -8.63 5.73
C GLN A 86 1.80 -7.26 5.25
N GLU A 87 1.72 -7.06 3.93
CA GLU A 87 1.27 -5.80 3.35
C GLU A 87 -0.25 -5.66 3.31
N PHE A 88 -0.98 -6.76 3.06
CA PHE A 88 -2.43 -6.79 3.07
C PHE A 88 -2.99 -6.81 4.49
N ILE A 89 -3.88 -5.87 4.82
CA ILE A 89 -4.58 -5.85 6.11
C ILE A 89 -6.09 -6.06 5.87
N PRO A 90 -6.64 -7.24 6.25
CA PRO A 90 -8.05 -7.55 6.08
C PRO A 90 -8.97 -6.50 6.71
N GLU A 91 -10.15 -6.27 6.14
CA GLU A 91 -11.12 -5.32 6.70
C GLU A 91 -11.59 -5.68 8.11
N ASP A 92 -11.67 -6.98 8.39
CA ASP A 92 -12.04 -7.62 9.65
C ASP A 92 -10.84 -7.85 10.58
N ALA A 93 -9.70 -7.20 10.33
CA ALA A 93 -8.54 -7.27 11.21
C ALA A 93 -8.89 -6.94 12.68
N PRO A 94 -8.17 -7.51 13.66
CA PRO A 94 -8.43 -7.32 15.09
C PRO A 94 -8.63 -5.85 15.46
N GLU A 95 -9.58 -5.58 16.37
CA GLU A 95 -10.13 -4.25 16.62
C GLU A 95 -9.07 -3.15 16.67
N GLY A 96 -9.19 -2.19 15.75
CA GLY A 96 -8.31 -1.04 15.66
C GLY A 96 -6.98 -1.25 14.94
N LEU A 97 -6.62 -2.45 14.46
CA LEU A 97 -5.41 -2.64 13.64
C LEU A 97 -5.55 -1.95 12.27
N LEU A 98 -4.62 -1.04 11.97
CA LEU A 98 -4.60 -0.31 10.71
C LEU A 98 -3.54 -0.86 9.77
N LEU A 99 -2.32 -1.04 10.24
CA LEU A 99 -1.23 -1.68 9.51
C LEU A 99 -0.10 -2.13 10.44
N TYR A 100 0.88 -2.84 9.88
CA TYR A 100 2.17 -3.08 10.53
C TYR A 100 3.19 -2.07 9.99
N GLY A 101 3.88 -1.40 10.90
CA GLY A 101 4.97 -0.48 10.56
C GLY A 101 6.21 -1.21 10.04
N THR A 102 7.20 -0.45 9.59
CA THR A 102 8.46 -0.96 9.01
C THR A 102 9.26 -1.87 9.94
N ARG A 103 9.08 -1.72 11.25
CA ARG A 103 9.70 -2.55 12.30
C ARG A 103 8.83 -3.73 12.74
N GLY A 104 7.75 -4.04 12.03
CA GLY A 104 6.77 -5.07 12.40
C GLY A 104 5.84 -4.68 13.55
N ASN A 105 6.00 -3.48 14.12
CA ASN A 105 5.14 -3.00 15.20
C ASN A 105 3.71 -2.71 14.68
N PRO A 106 2.67 -3.17 15.39
CA PRO A 106 1.29 -2.89 14.97
C PRO A 106 0.95 -1.41 15.19
N ILE A 107 0.44 -0.76 14.15
CA ILE A 107 -0.12 0.58 14.20
C ILE A 107 -1.64 0.42 14.36
N LYS A 108 -2.15 0.89 15.50
CA LYS A 108 -3.56 0.73 15.88
C LYS A 108 -4.19 2.05 16.31
N ALA A 109 -5.50 2.18 16.09
CA ALA A 109 -6.34 3.16 16.77
C ALA A 109 -6.46 2.79 18.26
N LYS A 110 -5.85 3.60 19.14
CA LYS A 110 -5.73 3.31 20.57
C LYS A 110 -6.87 3.91 21.40
N THR A 111 -7.41 5.04 20.97
CA THR A 111 -8.43 5.78 21.73
C THR A 111 -9.79 5.67 21.05
N VAL A 112 -10.85 5.85 21.84
CA VAL A 112 -12.24 5.85 21.33
C VAL A 112 -12.42 6.86 20.19
N ASN A 113 -11.80 8.04 20.28
CA ASN A 113 -11.90 9.05 19.22
C ASN A 113 -11.13 8.66 17.95
N GLN A 114 -10.03 7.91 18.07
CA GLN A 114 -9.33 7.36 16.91
C GLN A 114 -10.15 6.25 16.26
N GLN A 115 -10.79 5.38 17.04
CA GLN A 115 -11.69 4.36 16.51
C GLN A 115 -12.89 5.00 15.78
N LYS A 116 -13.49 6.05 16.35
CA LYS A 116 -14.53 6.85 15.69
C LYS A 116 -14.04 7.46 14.38
N LEU A 117 -12.82 8.00 14.34
CA LEU A 117 -12.23 8.52 13.10
C LEU A 117 -12.09 7.43 12.04
N VAL A 118 -11.62 6.24 12.43
CA VAL A 118 -11.48 5.09 11.52
C VAL A 118 -12.83 4.66 10.96
N GLN A 119 -13.84 4.55 11.81
CA GLN A 119 -15.18 4.19 11.39
C GLN A 119 -15.79 5.27 10.47
N ALA A 120 -15.63 6.55 10.82
CA ALA A 120 -16.12 7.64 9.99
C ALA A 120 -15.52 7.63 8.58
N VAL A 121 -14.22 7.31 8.44
CA VAL A 121 -13.56 7.19 7.11
C VAL A 121 -14.06 5.98 6.33
N LYS A 122 -14.48 4.91 7.00
CA LYS A 122 -15.07 3.74 6.34
C LYS A 122 -16.46 4.06 5.76
N ASP A 123 -17.25 4.83 6.49
CA ASP A 123 -18.67 5.03 6.18
C ASP A 123 -18.95 6.30 5.35
N ASN A 124 -17.95 7.17 5.13
CA ASN A 124 -18.14 8.47 4.49
C ASN A 124 -17.01 8.81 3.51
N ASP A 125 -17.36 9.43 2.38
CA ASP A 125 -16.39 9.90 1.38
C ASP A 125 -15.55 11.10 1.86
N LEU A 126 -16.09 11.90 2.78
CA LEU A 126 -15.44 13.09 3.33
C LEU A 126 -15.57 13.14 4.85
N VAL A 127 -14.44 13.27 5.54
CA VAL A 127 -14.38 13.29 7.00
C VAL A 127 -13.56 14.47 7.50
N PHE A 128 -14.14 15.25 8.41
CA PHE A 128 -13.44 16.32 9.13
C PHE A 128 -13.04 15.83 10.52
N ALA A 129 -11.74 15.74 10.77
CA ALA A 129 -11.19 15.33 12.07
C ALA A 129 -10.72 16.57 12.86
N LEU A 130 -11.48 16.97 13.88
CA LEU A 130 -11.16 18.12 14.73
C LEU A 130 -10.61 17.66 16.09
N GLY A 131 -9.64 18.40 16.64
CA GLY A 131 -9.19 18.19 18.01
C GLY A 131 -7.79 18.75 18.32
N PRO A 132 -7.36 18.75 19.60
CA PRO A 132 -6.09 19.35 20.04
C PRO A 132 -4.84 18.69 19.44
N ALA A 133 -3.71 19.41 19.36
CA ALA A 133 -2.44 18.83 18.94
C ALA A 133 -2.08 17.57 19.75
N GLY A 134 -1.40 16.62 19.13
CA GLY A 134 -0.96 15.38 19.80
C GLY A 134 -2.02 14.26 19.89
N THR A 135 -3.28 14.47 19.50
CA THR A 135 -4.32 13.41 19.56
C THR A 135 -4.23 12.35 18.46
N GLY A 136 -3.23 12.42 17.58
CA GLY A 136 -2.98 11.40 16.55
C GLY A 136 -3.85 11.49 15.29
N LYS A 137 -4.60 12.59 15.11
CA LYS A 137 -5.48 12.81 13.94
C LYS A 137 -4.76 12.55 12.61
N THR A 138 -3.63 13.23 12.42
CA THR A 138 -2.81 13.14 11.19
C THR A 138 -2.21 11.75 11.05
N TYR A 139 -1.60 11.21 12.11
CA TYR A 139 -0.95 9.91 12.07
C TYR A 139 -1.92 8.77 11.71
N ILE A 140 -3.11 8.75 12.32
CA ILE A 140 -4.15 7.75 12.03
C ILE A 140 -4.71 7.93 10.62
N SER A 141 -4.88 9.17 10.14
CA SER A 141 -5.34 9.44 8.77
C SER A 141 -4.34 8.95 7.73
N VAL A 142 -3.04 9.20 7.95
CA VAL A 142 -1.96 8.68 7.09
C VAL A 142 -1.94 7.15 7.12
N ALA A 143 -2.08 6.54 8.30
CA ALA A 143 -2.14 5.08 8.44
C ALA A 143 -3.29 4.47 7.62
N MET A 144 -4.47 5.07 7.65
CA MET A 144 -5.61 4.62 6.84
C MET A 144 -5.36 4.80 5.34
N ALA A 145 -4.78 5.92 4.91
CA ALA A 145 -4.44 6.15 3.51
C ALA A 145 -3.40 5.13 3.00
N VAL A 146 -2.36 4.84 3.80
CA VAL A 146 -1.36 3.83 3.47
C VAL A 146 -1.97 2.44 3.41
N ARG A 147 -2.87 2.10 4.34
CA ARG A 147 -3.62 0.84 4.29
C ARG A 147 -4.43 0.74 3.00
N ALA A 148 -5.16 1.78 2.63
CA ALA A 148 -5.95 1.80 1.39
C ALA A 148 -5.07 1.61 0.15
N LEU A 149 -3.88 2.23 0.12
CA LEU A 149 -2.91 2.06 -0.96
C LEU A 149 -2.35 0.63 -1.01
N LYS A 150 -1.96 0.06 0.14
CA LYS A 150 -1.46 -1.32 0.23
C LYS A 150 -2.52 -2.34 -0.20
N ASN A 151 -3.77 -2.15 0.24
CA ASN A 151 -4.92 -2.97 -0.16
C ASN A 151 -5.43 -2.66 -1.58
N LYS A 152 -4.75 -1.81 -2.36
CA LYS A 152 -5.12 -1.40 -3.72
C LYS A 152 -6.51 -0.78 -3.86
N GLN A 153 -7.07 -0.25 -2.76
CA GLN A 153 -8.33 0.48 -2.76
C GLN A 153 -8.17 1.86 -3.42
N VAL A 154 -6.96 2.41 -3.37
CA VAL A 154 -6.58 3.66 -4.05
C VAL A 154 -5.28 3.48 -4.82
N LYS A 155 -5.12 4.24 -5.91
CA LYS A 155 -3.89 4.24 -6.72
C LYS A 155 -2.88 5.31 -6.31
N LYS A 156 -3.34 6.39 -5.69
CA LYS A 156 -2.53 7.57 -5.35
C LYS A 156 -2.92 8.08 -3.96
N ILE A 157 -1.93 8.48 -3.17
CA ILE A 157 -2.13 9.25 -1.93
C ILE A 157 -1.64 10.67 -2.20
N ILE A 158 -2.49 11.66 -1.96
CA ILE A 158 -2.11 13.07 -2.01
C ILE A 158 -2.28 13.64 -0.60
N ILE A 159 -1.18 14.10 -0.02
CA ILE A 159 -1.18 14.77 1.27
C ILE A 159 -0.86 16.23 1.05
N THR A 160 -1.77 17.09 1.49
CA THR A 160 -1.58 18.53 1.36
C THR A 160 -1.62 19.25 2.68
N ARG A 161 -0.77 20.26 2.79
CA ARG A 161 -0.72 21.16 3.94
C ARG A 161 -0.75 22.61 3.43
N PRO A 162 -1.57 23.49 4.01
CA PRO A 162 -1.48 24.91 3.71
C PRO A 162 -0.08 25.42 4.09
N ALA A 163 0.51 26.26 3.25
CA ALA A 163 1.86 26.81 3.46
C ALA A 163 1.95 27.80 4.63
N VAL A 164 0.87 27.98 5.40
CA VAL A 164 0.77 28.97 6.47
C VAL A 164 -0.06 28.40 7.62
N GLU A 165 0.56 28.24 8.78
CA GLU A 165 -0.12 27.93 10.04
C GLU A 165 0.70 28.53 11.19
N ALA A 166 0.09 29.43 11.97
CA ALA A 166 0.62 30.14 13.15
C ALA A 166 1.37 31.48 12.98
N GLY A 167 0.89 32.39 12.11
CA GLY A 167 1.19 33.82 12.24
C GLY A 167 2.61 34.29 11.91
N GLU A 168 3.48 33.40 11.45
CA GLU A 168 4.80 33.74 10.94
C GLU A 168 4.70 34.02 9.43
N ASN A 169 5.15 35.22 9.02
CA ASN A 169 5.48 35.43 7.62
C ASN A 169 6.51 34.37 7.23
N LEU A 170 6.41 33.78 6.04
CA LEU A 170 7.37 32.81 5.46
C LEU A 170 8.80 33.39 5.28
N GLY A 171 9.12 34.50 5.94
CA GLY A 171 10.31 35.31 5.81
C GLY A 171 11.61 34.52 6.04
N PHE A 172 12.59 34.88 5.21
CA PHE A 172 14.03 34.67 5.34
C PHE A 172 14.58 33.28 5.72
N LEU A 173 13.86 32.19 5.49
CA LEU A 173 14.56 30.93 5.26
C LEU A 173 15.33 31.08 3.91
N PRO A 174 16.68 30.99 3.89
CA PRO A 174 17.43 30.93 2.65
C PRO A 174 17.14 29.60 1.95
N GLY A 175 17.12 29.59 0.62
CA GLY A 175 16.86 28.38 -0.16
C GLY A 175 15.66 28.47 -1.10
N ASP A 176 15.45 27.39 -1.86
CA ASP A 176 14.33 27.25 -2.78
C ASP A 176 12.98 27.11 -2.04
N LEU A 177 11.86 27.18 -2.77
CA LEU A 177 10.53 27.10 -2.17
C LEU A 177 10.30 25.78 -1.43
N LYS A 178 10.97 24.69 -1.84
CA LYS A 178 10.84 23.37 -1.27
C LYS A 178 11.55 23.29 0.08
N GLU A 179 12.78 23.80 0.17
CA GLU A 179 13.58 23.88 1.41
C GLU A 179 12.86 24.65 2.52
N LYS A 180 12.01 25.64 2.15
CA LYS A 180 11.21 26.42 3.11
C LYS A 180 10.01 25.67 3.66
N ILE A 181 9.44 24.76 2.88
CA ILE A 181 8.20 24.06 3.20
C ILE A 181 8.48 22.72 3.88
N ASP A 182 9.63 22.10 3.57
CA ASP A 182 10.06 20.81 4.10
C ASP A 182 10.00 20.68 5.63
N PRO A 183 10.40 21.69 6.45
CA PRO A 183 10.24 21.63 7.90
C PRO A 183 8.80 21.35 8.37
N TYR A 184 7.79 21.91 7.68
CA TYR A 184 6.38 21.75 8.03
C TYR A 184 5.80 20.42 7.56
N LEU A 185 6.44 19.77 6.59
CA LEU A 185 6.05 18.48 6.05
C LEU A 185 6.73 17.30 6.76
N ARG A 186 7.79 17.57 7.54
CA ARG A 186 8.56 16.54 8.26
C ARG A 186 7.71 15.55 9.07
N PRO A 187 6.69 15.96 9.85
CA PRO A 187 5.84 15.00 10.56
C PRO A 187 5.10 14.01 9.65
N ILE A 188 4.85 14.38 8.39
CA ILE A 188 4.17 13.54 7.39
C ILE A 188 5.18 12.55 6.81
N TYR A 189 6.40 13.01 6.50
CA TYR A 189 7.49 12.13 6.06
C TYR A 189 7.83 11.09 7.15
N ASP A 190 7.92 11.51 8.41
CA ASP A 190 8.19 10.62 9.54
C ASP A 190 7.08 9.56 9.68
N ALA A 191 5.81 9.98 9.61
CA ALA A 191 4.68 9.05 9.66
C ALA A 191 4.69 8.04 8.50
N LEU A 192 5.02 8.48 7.27
CA LEU A 192 5.14 7.57 6.13
C LEU A 192 6.33 6.61 6.29
N GLY A 193 7.47 7.08 6.81
CA GLY A 193 8.65 6.25 7.07
C GLY A 193 8.44 5.19 8.15
N ASP A 194 7.54 5.44 9.10
CA ASP A 194 7.08 4.42 10.06
C ASP A 194 6.26 3.30 9.40
N MET A 195 5.62 3.57 8.26
CA MET A 195 4.57 2.73 7.66
C MET A 195 5.01 2.04 6.35
N ILE A 196 5.99 2.62 5.66
CA ILE A 196 6.50 2.20 4.35
C ILE A 196 8.03 2.18 4.42
N ALA A 197 8.62 1.07 4.00
CA ALA A 197 10.07 0.92 3.98
C ALA A 197 10.73 2.01 3.12
N HIS A 198 11.92 2.47 3.51
CA HIS A 198 12.58 3.63 2.90
C HIS A 198 12.67 3.56 1.37
N GLU A 199 13.20 2.46 0.82
CA GLU A 199 13.32 2.27 -0.64
C GLU A 199 11.96 2.28 -1.35
N LYS A 200 10.94 1.65 -0.75
CA LYS A 200 9.59 1.61 -1.30
C LYS A 200 8.91 2.98 -1.27
N LEU A 201 9.10 3.73 -0.17
CA LEU A 201 8.59 5.09 -0.04
C LEU A 201 9.26 6.01 -1.06
N LYS A 202 10.58 5.91 -1.24
CA LYS A 202 11.32 6.66 -2.27
C LYS A 202 10.76 6.38 -3.67
N TYR A 203 10.59 5.10 -4.02
CA TYR A 203 9.95 4.70 -5.28
C TYR A 203 8.55 5.29 -5.44
N PHE A 204 7.72 5.26 -4.39
CA PHE A 204 6.38 5.83 -4.42
C PHE A 204 6.39 7.36 -4.62
N MET A 205 7.33 8.07 -4.01
CA MET A 205 7.46 9.52 -4.19
C MET A 205 7.94 9.85 -5.63
N GLU A 206 8.93 9.13 -6.14
CA GLU A 206 9.48 9.33 -7.50
C GLU A 206 8.44 9.04 -8.61
N ARG A 207 7.58 8.05 -8.39
CA ARG A 207 6.47 7.68 -9.29
C ARG A 207 5.20 8.49 -9.04
N GLU A 208 5.25 9.47 -8.13
CA GLU A 208 4.11 10.23 -7.62
C GLU A 208 2.97 9.37 -7.03
N ILE A 209 3.16 8.09 -6.71
CA ILE A 209 2.14 7.26 -6.05
C ILE A 209 1.77 7.84 -4.68
N VAL A 210 2.76 8.35 -3.96
CA VAL A 210 2.56 9.19 -2.78
C VAL A 210 3.08 10.58 -3.12
N GLU A 211 2.23 11.58 -2.95
CA GLU A 211 2.57 12.96 -3.26
C GLU A 211 2.31 13.84 -2.04
N ILE A 212 3.30 14.66 -1.68
CA ILE A 212 3.18 15.63 -0.60
C ILE A 212 3.40 17.01 -1.21
N ALA A 213 2.35 17.83 -1.20
CA ALA A 213 2.36 19.11 -1.90
C ALA A 213 1.65 20.22 -1.11
N PRO A 214 2.06 21.48 -1.24
CA PRO A 214 1.34 22.60 -0.64
C PRO A 214 -0.09 22.72 -1.17
N LEU A 215 -1.02 23.23 -0.35
CA LEU A 215 -2.43 23.36 -0.75
C LEU A 215 -2.63 24.19 -2.04
N ALA A 216 -1.76 25.17 -2.27
CA ALA A 216 -1.79 25.98 -3.48
C ALA A 216 -1.67 25.16 -4.78
N TYR A 217 -1.01 24.01 -4.74
CA TYR A 217 -0.81 23.12 -5.89
C TYR A 217 -2.07 22.32 -6.25
N MET A 218 -3.08 22.31 -5.37
CA MET A 218 -4.34 21.64 -5.64
C MET A 218 -5.28 22.49 -6.51
N ARG A 219 -5.02 23.80 -6.62
CA ARG A 219 -5.88 24.70 -7.39
C ARG A 219 -5.85 24.36 -8.88
N GLY A 220 -7.02 24.10 -9.46
CA GLY A 220 -7.16 23.78 -10.89
C GLY A 220 -6.69 22.38 -11.26
N ARG A 221 -6.38 21.54 -10.27
CA ARG A 221 -5.95 20.16 -10.49
C ARG A 221 -7.15 19.25 -10.70
N THR A 222 -7.12 18.46 -11.76
CA THR A 222 -8.05 17.35 -11.95
C THR A 222 -7.48 16.09 -11.30
N LEU A 223 -8.27 15.47 -10.43
CA LEU A 223 -7.94 14.19 -9.79
C LEU A 223 -8.56 13.06 -10.62
N ASN A 224 -7.90 12.68 -11.71
CA ASN A 224 -8.37 11.58 -12.57
C ASN A 224 -7.96 10.21 -11.98
N ASN A 225 -8.85 9.21 -12.15
CA ASN A 225 -8.73 7.83 -11.65
C ASN A 225 -7.92 6.90 -12.58
#